data_AF-A0A1X1B695-F1
#
_entry.id   AF-A0A1X1B695-F1
#
_cell.length_a   1.000
_cell.length_b   1.000
_cell.length_c   1.000
_cell.angle_alpha   90.00
_cell.angle_beta   90.00
_cell.angle_gamma   90.00
#
_symmetry.space_group_name_H-M   'P 1'
#
loop_
_entity.id
_entity.type
_entity.pdbx_description
1 polymer ?
#
loop_
_entity_poly.entity_id
_entity_poly.type
_entity_poly.pdbx_seq_one_letter_code
_entity_poly.pdbx_strand_id
1 'polypeptide(L)'
;MTENMNSEPDVRDLAEIPAIEVITRSAVMLMSAAAEKLGLSEADPSTSPHLDLDEARKLITALAGLIQASVSDLGIHASALRDGLKSLQLAFREASAHPDEPGQGPGEKQTGPV
;
A
#
# COMPACT_ATOMS: atom_id res chain seq x y z
N MET A 1 -21.64 18.98 35.76
CA MET A 1 -20.62 19.26 34.74
C MET A 1 -20.86 18.26 33.62
N THR A 2 -21.51 18.70 32.54
CA THR A 2 -21.80 17.86 31.37
C THR A 2 -20.62 17.96 30.41
N GLU A 3 -19.86 16.88 30.26
CA GLU A 3 -18.82 16.74 29.23
C GLU A 3 -19.50 16.53 27.87
N ASN A 4 -19.37 17.52 26.99
CA ASN A 4 -19.64 17.35 25.57
C ASN A 4 -18.49 16.55 24.94
N MET A 5 -18.56 15.23 25.00
CA MET A 5 -17.76 14.34 24.16
C MET A 5 -18.38 14.24 22.76
N ASN A 6 -18.30 15.32 21.99
CA ASN A 6 -18.52 15.27 20.55
C ASN A 6 -17.19 15.61 19.88
N SER A 7 -16.23 14.68 19.97
CA SER A 7 -15.04 14.71 19.13
C SER A 7 -15.49 14.29 17.73
N GLU A 8 -16.04 15.22 16.97
CA GLU A 8 -16.11 15.06 15.52
C GLU A 8 -14.69 14.77 15.03
N PRO A 9 -14.49 13.81 14.12
CA PRO A 9 -13.18 13.59 13.54
C PRO A 9 -12.67 14.94 13.02
N ASP A 10 -11.43 15.28 13.35
CA ASP A 10 -10.77 16.50 12.87
C ASP A 10 -10.59 16.39 11.35
N VAL A 11 -11.66 16.73 10.61
CA VAL A 11 -11.68 16.75 9.16
C VAL A 11 -10.99 18.03 8.72
N ARG A 12 -9.68 17.95 8.49
CA ARG A 12 -8.90 19.05 7.92
C ARG A 12 -9.31 19.29 6.46
N ASP A 13 -9.38 20.56 6.07
CA ASP A 13 -9.65 20.94 4.67
C ASP A 13 -8.50 20.47 3.78
N LEU A 14 -8.83 19.78 2.68
CA LEU A 14 -7.86 19.30 1.71
C LEU A 14 -7.03 20.44 1.10
N ALA A 15 -7.59 21.65 1.01
CA ALA A 15 -6.88 22.82 0.52
C ALA A 15 -5.67 23.22 1.39
N GLU A 16 -5.67 22.81 2.67
CA GLU A 16 -4.63 23.15 3.64
C GLU A 16 -3.58 22.04 3.80
N ILE A 17 -3.80 20.86 3.21
CA ILE A 17 -2.90 19.72 3.35
C ILE A 17 -1.79 19.78 2.29
N PRO A 18 -0.51 19.74 2.68
CA PRO A 18 0.59 19.67 1.73
C PRO A 18 0.48 18.45 0.80
N ALA A 19 0.80 18.61 -0.48
CA ALA A 19 0.70 17.53 -1.46
C ALA A 19 1.51 16.27 -1.06
N ILE A 20 2.70 16.45 -0.49
CA ILE A 20 3.52 15.33 0.02
C ILE A 20 2.81 14.53 1.11
N GLU A 21 2.03 15.20 1.97
CA GLU A 21 1.24 14.54 3.00
C GLU A 21 0.07 13.75 2.38
N VAL A 22 -0.59 14.29 1.35
CA VAL A 22 -1.65 13.57 0.62
C VAL A 22 -1.09 12.32 -0.06
N ILE A 23 0.06 12.44 -0.74
CA ILE A 23 0.73 11.33 -1.43
C ILE A 23 1.13 10.24 -0.43
N THR A 24 1.81 10.61 0.66
CA THR A 24 2.28 9.65 1.67
C THR A 24 1.12 8.94 2.37
N ARG A 25 0.05 9.66 2.73
CA ARG A 25 -1.17 9.04 3.30
C ARG A 25 -1.85 8.09 2.31
N SER A 26 -1.91 8.46 1.03
CA SER A 26 -2.47 7.59 -0.02
C SER A 26 -1.62 6.33 -0.21
N ALA A 27 -0.28 6.46 -0.18
CA ALA A 27 0.63 5.33 -0.27
C ALA A 27 0.46 4.36 0.91
N VAL A 28 0.35 4.87 2.14
CA VAL A 28 0.07 4.05 3.32
C VAL A 28 -1.30 3.37 3.21
N MET A 29 -2.34 4.08 2.77
CA MET A 29 -3.66 3.50 2.57
C MET A 29 -3.65 2.35 1.55
N LEU A 30 -2.99 2.54 0.41
CA LEU A 30 -2.82 1.49 -0.60
C LEU A 30 -2.02 0.30 -0.05
N MET A 31 -0.96 0.57 0.71
CA MET A 31 -0.12 -0.47 1.34
C MET A 31 -0.91 -1.30 2.34
N SER A 32 -1.66 -0.66 3.25
CA SER A 32 -2.50 -1.34 4.23
C SER A 32 -3.62 -2.15 3.57
N ALA A 33 -4.28 -1.60 2.55
CA ALA A 33 -5.31 -2.32 1.80
C ALA A 33 -4.72 -3.53 1.06
N ALA A 34 -3.53 -3.40 0.46
CA ALA A 34 -2.86 -4.52 -0.20
C ALA A 34 -2.46 -5.61 0.81
N ALA A 35 -1.95 -5.23 1.99
CA ALA A 35 -1.62 -6.18 3.05
C ALA A 35 -2.84 -6.99 3.52
N GLU A 36 -3.98 -6.31 3.69
CA GLU A 36 -5.26 -6.94 4.02
C GLU A 36 -5.69 -7.94 2.94
N LYS A 37 -5.58 -7.55 1.66
CA LYS A 37 -5.89 -8.42 0.52
C LYS A 37 -4.90 -9.56 0.32
N LEU A 38 -3.71 -9.48 0.91
CA LEU A 38 -2.76 -10.58 0.98
C LEU A 38 -2.97 -11.46 2.23
N GLY A 39 -3.96 -11.14 3.06
CA GLY A 39 -4.22 -11.86 4.32
C GLY A 39 -3.19 -11.59 5.42
N LEU A 40 -2.29 -10.62 5.26
CA LEU A 40 -1.16 -10.39 6.18
C LEU A 40 -1.57 -9.88 7.57
N SER A 41 -2.84 -9.54 7.75
CA SER A 41 -3.43 -9.16 9.05
C SER A 41 -3.74 -10.37 9.94
N GLU A 42 -3.75 -11.58 9.37
CA GLU A 42 -3.98 -12.83 10.09
C GLU A 42 -2.67 -13.54 10.45
N ALA A 43 -2.70 -14.40 11.47
CA ALA A 43 -1.53 -15.20 11.86
C ALA A 43 -1.12 -16.21 10.78
N ASP A 44 -2.11 -16.73 10.03
CA ASP A 44 -1.89 -17.51 8.80
C ASP A 44 -2.60 -16.79 7.64
N PRO A 45 -1.83 -16.13 6.74
CA PRO A 45 -2.39 -15.39 5.63
C PRO A 45 -3.31 -16.21 4.72
N SER A 46 -3.06 -17.51 4.57
CA SER A 46 -3.85 -18.40 3.71
C SER A 46 -5.27 -18.66 4.23
N THR A 47 -5.52 -18.39 5.52
CA THR A 47 -6.82 -18.58 6.17
C THR A 47 -7.66 -17.31 6.21
N SER A 48 -7.10 -16.18 5.77
CA SER A 48 -7.80 -14.89 5.87
C SER A 48 -9.06 -14.86 5.00
N PRO A 49 -10.21 -14.42 5.55
CA PRO A 49 -11.43 -14.21 4.75
C PRO A 49 -11.31 -13.03 3.77
N HIS A 50 -10.23 -12.25 3.87
CA HIS A 50 -9.97 -11.08 3.04
C HIS A 50 -8.91 -11.32 1.95
N LEU A 51 -8.29 -12.51 1.93
CA LEU A 51 -7.33 -12.90 0.91
C LEU A 51 -7.96 -12.86 -0.49
N ASP A 52 -7.43 -11.98 -1.34
CA ASP A 52 -7.87 -11.75 -2.71
C ASP A 52 -6.68 -11.22 -3.53
N LEU A 53 -6.03 -12.13 -4.27
CA LEU A 53 -4.86 -11.80 -5.09
C LEU A 53 -5.22 -10.88 -6.27
N ASP A 54 -6.43 -10.95 -6.79
CA ASP A 54 -6.82 -10.08 -7.91
C ASP A 54 -6.98 -8.64 -7.44
N GLU A 55 -7.49 -8.40 -6.24
CA GLU A 55 -7.52 -7.07 -5.62
C GLU A 55 -6.13 -6.62 -5.16
N ALA A 56 -5.34 -7.50 -4.53
CA ALA A 56 -3.98 -7.18 -4.11
C ALA A 56 -3.11 -6.72 -5.29
N ARG A 57 -3.21 -7.39 -6.46
CA ARG A 57 -2.47 -7.02 -7.67
C ARG A 57 -2.74 -5.58 -8.10
N LYS A 58 -4.01 -5.15 -8.06
CA LYS A 58 -4.42 -3.78 -8.45
C LYS A 58 -3.81 -2.75 -7.50
N LEU A 59 -3.91 -2.99 -6.20
CA LEU A 59 -3.41 -2.08 -5.16
C LEU A 59 -1.88 -1.95 -5.17
N ILE A 60 -1.15 -3.07 -5.28
CA ILE A 60 0.31 -3.08 -5.36
C ILE A 60 0.79 -2.37 -6.63
N THR A 61 0.13 -2.61 -7.77
CA THR A 61 0.46 -1.93 -9.04
C THR A 61 0.22 -0.42 -8.95
N ALA A 62 -0.89 0.00 -8.35
CA ALA A 62 -1.20 1.41 -8.13
C ALA A 62 -0.17 2.07 -7.20
N LEU A 63 0.20 1.40 -6.10
CA LEU A 63 1.23 1.87 -5.16
C LEU A 63 2.59 2.03 -5.84
N ALA A 64 3.01 1.07 -6.65
CA ALA A 64 4.24 1.14 -7.43
C ALA A 64 4.25 2.35 -8.38
N GLY A 65 3.15 2.58 -9.09
CA GLY A 65 2.96 3.74 -9.96
C GLY A 65 3.05 5.06 -9.18
N LEU A 66 2.36 5.16 -8.04
CA LEU A 66 2.39 6.34 -7.18
C LEU A 66 3.80 6.66 -6.70
N ILE A 67 4.50 5.68 -6.11
CA ILE A 67 5.86 5.86 -5.58
C ILE A 67 6.85 6.25 -6.69
N GLN A 68 6.75 5.60 -7.86
CA GLN A 68 7.64 5.89 -8.98
C GLN A 68 7.40 7.32 -9.51
N ALA A 69 6.15 7.76 -9.59
CA ALA A 69 5.81 9.09 -10.08
C ALA A 69 6.20 10.20 -9.09
N SER A 70 6.17 9.93 -7.77
CA SER A 70 6.42 10.93 -6.73
C SER A 70 7.80 10.86 -6.08
N VAL A 71 8.72 10.03 -6.58
CA VAL A 71 10.02 9.79 -5.92
C VAL A 71 10.82 11.07 -5.69
N SER A 72 10.79 12.02 -6.63
CA SER A 72 11.48 13.31 -6.53
C SER A 72 11.01 14.15 -5.35
N ASP A 73 9.74 13.99 -4.98
CA ASP A 73 9.06 14.82 -3.98
C ASP A 73 9.06 14.17 -2.60
N LEU A 74 9.21 12.84 -2.53
CA LEU A 74 9.12 12.07 -1.28
C LEU A 74 10.35 12.21 -0.37
N GLY A 75 11.50 12.64 -0.90
CA GLY A 75 12.74 12.82 -0.11
C GLY A 75 13.08 11.60 0.73
N ILE A 76 13.24 11.80 2.05
CA ILE A 76 13.64 10.74 2.99
C ILE A 76 12.58 9.63 3.19
N HIS A 77 11.31 9.87 2.82
CA HIS A 77 10.25 8.88 2.98
C HIS A 77 10.23 7.84 1.85
N ALA A 78 10.94 8.09 0.75
CA ALA A 78 10.91 7.24 -0.44
C ALA A 78 11.46 5.82 -0.17
N SER A 79 12.49 5.68 0.67
CA SER A 79 13.08 4.38 0.98
C SER A 79 12.11 3.46 1.71
N ALA A 80 11.52 3.93 2.81
CA ALA A 80 10.57 3.16 3.61
C ALA A 80 9.34 2.71 2.78
N LEU A 81 8.84 3.58 1.90
CA LEU A 81 7.72 3.23 1.01
C LEU A 81 8.10 2.16 -0.03
N ARG A 82 9.32 2.24 -0.59
CA ARG A 82 9.84 1.22 -1.51
C ARG A 82 10.07 -0.11 -0.84
N ASP A 83 10.60 -0.10 0.39
CA ASP A 83 10.81 -1.33 1.17
C ASP A 83 9.48 -2.00 1.49
N GLY A 84 8.48 -1.23 1.93
CA GLY A 84 7.13 -1.74 2.16
C GLY A 84 6.48 -2.29 0.88
N LEU A 85 6.60 -1.60 -0.25
CA LEU A 85 6.14 -2.09 -1.55
C LEU A 85 6.82 -3.42 -1.93
N LYS A 86 8.15 -3.51 -1.76
CA LYS A 86 8.90 -4.74 -2.06
C LYS A 86 8.43 -5.91 -1.21
N SER A 87 8.18 -5.69 0.09
CA SER A 87 7.61 -6.71 0.97
C SER A 87 6.24 -7.20 0.48
N LEU A 88 5.37 -6.32 0.01
CA LEU A 88 4.08 -6.71 -0.56
C LEU A 88 4.23 -7.51 -1.86
N GLN A 89 5.17 -7.13 -2.73
CA GLN A 89 5.42 -7.84 -3.99
C GLN A 89 5.94 -9.27 -3.73
N LEU A 90 6.84 -9.44 -2.75
CA LEU A 90 7.33 -10.75 -2.32
C LEU A 90 6.21 -11.60 -1.73
N ALA A 91 5.43 -11.04 -0.79
CA ALA A 91 4.30 -11.74 -0.19
C ALA A 91 3.25 -12.16 -1.24
N PHE A 92 2.97 -11.31 -2.23
CA PHE A 92 2.10 -11.66 -3.35
C PHE A 92 2.63 -12.85 -4.14
N ARG A 93 3.93 -12.84 -4.45
CA ARG A 93 4.60 -13.91 -5.20
C ARG A 93 4.57 -15.23 -4.43
N GLU A 94 4.79 -15.19 -3.12
CA GLU A 94 4.72 -16.36 -2.23
C GLU A 94 3.30 -16.93 -2.12
N ALA A 95 2.29 -16.06 -2.04
CA ALA A 95 0.89 -16.46 -1.95
C ALA A 95 0.32 -17.00 -3.28
N SER A 96 0.92 -16.67 -4.42
CA SER A 96 0.44 -17.12 -5.73
C SER A 96 0.77 -18.59 -5.99
N ALA A 97 -0.25 -19.40 -6.25
CA ALA A 97 -0.07 -20.78 -6.72
C ALA A 97 0.61 -20.86 -8.10
N HIS A 98 0.52 -19.79 -8.90
CA HIS A 98 1.16 -19.66 -10.20
C HIS A 98 1.88 -18.31 -10.25
N PRO A 99 3.12 -18.22 -9.71
CA PRO A 99 3.87 -16.97 -9.69
C PRO A 99 4.07 -16.40 -11.10
N ASP A 100 3.97 -15.08 -11.21
CA ASP A 100 4.31 -14.39 -12.46
C ASP A 100 5.81 -14.54 -12.77
N GLU A 101 6.15 -14.48 -14.05
CA GLU A 101 7.55 -14.40 -14.48
C GLU A 101 8.23 -13.14 -13.90
N PRO A 102 9.55 -13.19 -13.62
CA PRO A 102 10.29 -12.02 -13.14
C PRO A 102 10.10 -10.79 -14.05
N GLY A 103 9.71 -9.66 -13.46
CA GLY A 103 9.39 -8.41 -14.16
C GLY A 103 7.92 -8.29 -14.58
N GLN A 104 7.08 -9.31 -14.37
CA GLN A 104 5.65 -9.31 -14.69
C GLN A 104 4.75 -9.33 -13.46
N GLY A 105 5.33 -9.41 -12.26
CA GLY A 105 4.59 -9.31 -11.00
C GLY A 105 3.93 -7.93 -10.81
N PRO A 106 3.03 -7.81 -9.82
CA PRO A 106 2.35 -6.55 -9.54
C PRO A 106 3.35 -5.42 -9.26
N GLY A 107 3.26 -4.32 -10.01
CA GLY A 107 4.16 -3.17 -9.89
C GLY A 107 5.60 -3.37 -10.41
N GLU A 108 5.99 -4.57 -10.85
CA GLU A 108 7.38 -4.84 -11.27
C GLU A 108 7.79 -4.12 -12.56
N LYS A 109 6.83 -3.69 -13.38
CA LYS A 109 7.10 -2.82 -14.54
C LYS A 109 7.72 -1.47 -14.12
N GLN A 110 7.44 -1.01 -12.90
CA GLN A 110 7.97 0.23 -12.34
C GLN A 110 9.22 -0.03 -11.48
N THR A 111 9.23 -1.12 -10.72
CA THR A 111 10.28 -1.37 -9.70
C THR A 111 11.41 -2.27 -10.17
N GLY A 112 11.20 -3.00 -11.27
CA GLY A 112 12.00 -4.18 -11.61
C GLY A 112 11.54 -5.43 -10.84
N PRO A 113 12.13 -6.61 -11.15
CA PRO A 113 11.76 -7.88 -10.55
C PRO A 113 12.06 -7.95 -9.05
N VAL A 114 11.22 -8.67 -8.29
CA VAL A 114 11.46 -9.03 -6.88
C VAL A 114 11.74 -10.51 -6.65
#